data_AF-A0A1J5RB66-F1
#
_entry.id   AF-A0A1J5RB66-F1
#
_cell.length_a   1.000
_cell.length_b   1.000
_cell.length_c   1.000
_cell.angle_alpha   90.00
_cell.angle_beta   90.00
_cell.angle_gamma   90.00
#
_symmetry.space_group_name_H-M   'P 1'
#
loop_
_entity.id
_entity.type
_entity.pdbx_description
1 polymer ?
#
loop_
_entity_poly.entity_id
_entity_poly.type
_entity_poly.pdbx_seq_one_letter_code
_entity_poly.pdbx_strand_id
1 'polypeptide(L)' 'MLIVLMMIVIWVVAVVGWILNVVKIVKTLNVKEETPKPVTPLFIARCIGVIAAPLGAILGYMKI' A
#
# COMPACT_ATOMS: atom_id res chain seq x y z
N MET A 1 -4.65 10.26 28.17
CA MET A 1 -4.08 11.11 27.10
C MET A 1 -3.15 10.32 26.17
N LEU A 2 -2.18 9.55 26.69
CA LEU A 2 -1.24 8.75 25.88
C LEU A 2 -1.92 7.74 24.92
N ILE A 3 -2.92 6.99 25.41
CA ILE A 3 -3.64 5.98 24.61
C ILE A 3 -4.29 6.60 23.37
N VAL A 4 -4.95 7.76 23.55
CA VAL A 4 -5.59 8.48 22.45
C VAL A 4 -4.56 8.92 21.40
N LEU A 5 -3.42 9.42 21.86
CA LEU A 5 -2.32 9.80 20.97
C LEU A 5 -1.78 8.60 20.17
N MET A 6 -1.59 7.45 20.82
CA MET A 6 -1.14 6.22 20.16
C MET A 6 -2.13 5.74 19.11
N MET A 7 -3.44 5.81 19.41
CA MET A 7 -4.49 5.46 18.44
C MET A 7 -4.44 6.38 17.21
N ILE A 8 -4.27 7.69 17.41
CA ILE A 8 -4.15 8.65 16.30
C ILE A 8 -2.94 8.32 15.43
N VAL A 9 -1.78 8.04 16.04
CA VAL A 9 -0.57 7.68 15.30
C VAL A 9 -0.77 6.40 14.49
N ILE A 10 -1.37 5.37 15.07
CA ILE A 10 -1.67 4.11 14.37
C ILE A 10 -2.57 4.36 13.16
N TRP A 11 -3.61 5.17 13.31
CA TRP A 11 -4.51 5.52 12.22
C TRP A 11 -3.80 6.29 11.11
N VAL A 12 -2.95 7.27 11.45
CA VAL A 12 -2.16 8.02 10.47
C VAL A 12 -1.22 7.10 9.70
N VAL A 13 -0.49 6.22 10.39
CA VAL A 13 0.41 5.25 9.76
C VAL A 13 -0.36 4.27 8.87
N ALA A 14 -1.53 3.80 9.31
CA ALA A 14 -2.37 2.92 8.51
C ALA A 14 -2.84 3.59 7.21
N VAL A 15 -3.32 4.84 7.29
CA VAL A 15 -3.77 5.60 6.11
C VAL A 15 -2.60 5.89 5.17
N VAL A 16 -1.45 6.34 5.69
CA VAL A 16 -0.25 6.60 4.88
C VAL A 16 0.23 5.33 4.19
N GLY A 17 0.32 4.22 4.91
CA GLY A 17 0.67 2.92 4.33
C GLY A 17 -0.30 2.52 3.23
N TRP A 18 -1.61 2.67 3.45
CA TRP A 18 -2.61 2.29 2.46
C TRP A 18 -2.51 3.15 1.19
N ILE A 19 -2.31 4.47 1.32
CA ILE A 19 -2.06 5.37 0.18
C ILE A 19 -0.81 4.94 -0.58
N LEU A 20 0.29 4.60 0.11
CA LEU A 20 1.51 4.12 -0.52
C LEU A 20 1.28 2.81 -1.30
N ASN A 21 0.42 1.92 -0.82
CA ASN A 21 0.03 0.70 -1.53
C ASN A 21 -0.67 1.03 -2.86
N VAL A 22 -1.63 1.95 -2.84
CA VAL A 22 -2.33 2.42 -4.04
C VAL A 22 -1.36 3.07 -5.02
N VAL A 23 -0.47 3.95 -4.56
CA VAL A 23 0.56 4.58 -5.40
C VAL A 23 1.46 3.54 -6.06
N LYS A 24 1.81 2.45 -5.38
CA LYS A 24 2.62 1.37 -5.94
C LYS A 24 1.88 0.60 -7.02
N ILE A 25 0.60 0.30 -6.82
CA ILE A 25 -0.25 -0.33 -7.85
C ILE A 25 -0.31 0.58 -9.08
N VAL A 26 -0.62 1.86 -8.89
CA VAL A 26 -0.68 2.85 -9.97
C VAL A 26 0.67 2.98 -10.67
N LYS A 27 1.79 3.02 -9.95
CA LYS A 27 3.13 3.04 -10.56
C LYS A 27 3.41 1.80 -11.38
N THR A 28 3.01 0.60 -10.94
CA THR A 28 3.17 -0.63 -11.73
C THR A 28 2.30 -0.63 -12.98
N LEU A 29 1.11 -0.02 -12.94
CA LEU A 29 0.17 0.03 -14.06
C LEU A 29 0.44 1.18 -15.05
N ASN A 30 0.89 2.34 -14.57
CA ASN A 30 1.13 3.56 -15.35
C ASN A 30 2.58 3.75 -15.77
N VAL A 31 3.40 2.68 -15.76
CA VAL A 31 4.73 2.84 -16.34
C VAL A 31 4.57 3.03 -17.84
N LYS A 32 4.90 4.23 -18.32
CA LYS A 32 5.29 4.52 -19.71
C LYS A 32 6.57 3.77 -20.11
N GLU A 33 6.85 2.60 -19.53
CA GLU A 33 7.93 1.72 -19.95
C GLU A 33 7.39 0.86 -21.08
N GLU A 34 8.12 0.85 -22.19
CA GLU A 34 7.85 0.02 -23.36
C GLU A 34 7.89 -1.49 -23.04
N THR A 35 8.28 -1.86 -21.82
CA THR A 35 8.33 -3.21 -21.29
C THR A 35 7.26 -3.44 -20.21
N PRO A 36 6.29 -4.35 -20.43
CA PRO A 36 5.34 -4.72 -19.39
C PRO A 36 6.07 -5.37 -18.21
N LYS A 37 5.92 -4.79 -17.01
CA LYS A 37 6.43 -5.42 -15.79
C LYS A 37 5.67 -6.72 -15.52
N PRO A 38 6.35 -7.81 -15.16
CA PRO A 38 5.68 -9.06 -14.86
C PRO A 38 4.74 -8.86 -13.67
N VAL A 39 3.52 -9.39 -13.79
CA VAL A 39 2.56 -9.43 -12.69
C VAL A 39 3.12 -10.35 -11.60
N THR A 40 3.63 -9.76 -10.52
CA THR A 40 4.20 -10.51 -9.40
C THR A 40 3.11 -10.90 -8.39
N PRO A 41 3.31 -11.95 -7.59
CA PRO A 41 2.41 -12.27 -6.47
C PRO A 41 2.23 -11.09 -5.50
N LEU A 42 3.27 -10.27 -5.34
CA LEU A 42 3.21 -9.04 -4.54
C LEU A 42 2.23 -8.03 -5.13
N PHE A 43 2.14 -7.88 -6.46
CA PHE A 43 1.14 -7.01 -7.09
C PHE A 43 -0.28 -7.48 -6.80
N ILE A 44 -0.55 -8.78 -6.90
CA ILE A 44 -1.86 -9.37 -6.59
C ILE A 44 -2.22 -9.13 -5.11
N ALA A 45 -1.27 -9.34 -4.21
CA ALA A 45 -1.45 -9.06 -2.78
C ALA A 45 -1.78 -7.58 -2.55
N ARG A 46 -1.09 -6.66 -3.23
CA ARG A 46 -1.36 -5.21 -3.15
C ARG A 46 -2.79 -4.88 -3.58
N CYS A 47 -3.30 -5.49 -4.65
CA CYS A 47 -4.69 -5.33 -5.11
C CYS A 47 -5.71 -5.79 -4.04
N ILE A 48 -5.48 -6.95 -3.42
CA ILE A 48 -6.33 -7.44 -2.31
C ILE A 48 -6.26 -6.48 -1.11
N GLY A 49 -5.06 -5.98 -0.81
CA GLY A 49 -4.82 -5.02 0.26
C GLY A 49 -5.54 -3.67 0.09
N VAL A 50 -5.97 -3.31 -1.13
CA VAL A 50 -6.81 -2.12 -1.34
C VAL A 50 -8.17 -2.30 -0.64
N ILE A 51 -8.76 -3.50 -0.74
CA ILE A 51 -10.06 -3.84 -0.15
C ILE A 51 -9.90 -4.16 1.35
N ALA A 52 -8.84 -4.90 1.69
CA ALA A 52 -8.47 -5.19 3.08
C ALA A 52 -7.52 -4.11 3.63
N ALA A 53 -8.09 -2.95 4.00
CA ALA A 53 -7.34 -1.74 4.36
C ALA A 53 -6.15 -1.94 5.34
N PRO A 54 -6.23 -2.77 6.40
CA PRO A 54 -5.09 -3.01 7.29
C PRO A 54 -3.92 -3.75 6.61
N LEU A 55 -4.24 -4.71 5.74
CA LEU A 55 -3.24 -5.44 4.95
C LEU A 55 -2.62 -4.51 3.90
N GLY A 56 -3.43 -3.69 3.24
CA GLY A 56 -2.94 -2.67 2.31
C GLY A 56 -1.90 -1.74 2.92
N ALA A 57 -2.10 -1.32 4.16
CA ALA A 57 -1.13 -0.47 4.85
C ALA A 57 0.25 -1.11 4.97
N ILE A 58 0.31 -2.37 5.38
CA ILE A 58 1.56 -3.13 5.55
C ILE A 58 2.26 -3.31 4.18
N LEU A 59 1.50 -3.72 3.16
CA LEU A 59 2.01 -3.91 1.80
C LEU A 59 2.53 -2.61 1.17
N GLY A 60 1.96 -1.48 1.57
CA GLY A 60 2.39 -0.15 1.17
C GLY A 60 3.74 0.29 1.72
N TYR A 61 4.20 -0.26 2.84
CA TYR A 61 5.55 -0.01 3.36
C TYR A 61 6.62 -0.95 2.77
N MET A 62 6.23 -2.12 2.27
CA MET A 62 7.17 -3.06 1.67
C MET A 62 7.75 -2.56 0.35
N LYS A 63 9.05 -2.77 0.10
CA LYS A 63 9.73 -2.32 -1.12
C LYS A 63 9.02 -2.83 -2.40
N ILE A 64 9.12 -2.03 -3.47
CA ILE A 64 8.57 -2.36 -4.80
C ILE A 64 9.28 -3.58 -5.35
#